data_AF-A0A9P1GRV6-F1
#
_entry.id   AF-A0A9P1GRV6-F1
#
_cell.length_a   1.000
_cell.length_b   1.000
_cell.length_c   1.000
_cell.angle_alpha   90.00
_cell.angle_beta   90.00
_cell.angle_gamma   90.00
#
_symmetry.space_group_name_H-M   'P 1'
#
loop_
_entity.id
_entity.type
_entity.pdbx_description
1 polymer ?
#
loop_
_entity_poly.entity_id
_entity_poly.type
_entity_poly.pdbx_seq_one_letter_code
_entity_poly.pdbx_strand_id
1 'polypeptide(L)'
;MCRKVTCKASEVFQRSDVVSLFPDFQGQVPEEARFWKKSDLELFLGSNGQLKPKEVSKGTQSCPLLSRARQRLAELKISEPSAEYASWCRHLAVCNAATASSKTPSDGYGAAVTPKEFRLDTAVASCAAACSQVESKSSAPAIPKAPVVVPCSKDWCGRNWTMDFWKAQSQDLWWKCRTRSPAHEYDRRASDIVDVEGSPGEYADYAKLLQEKDPTCLEENAVAYPRLVMDGWCPFVNAQGRKLLEKHWRELTPRGVKDLSFKWIKMFTTVFNLDFFDYFARFYKLSLGAPGCISRLHVTNNGAHTWYTQIEGRRLFFLFAPQQTGNLNEEEGGPVDHLEGYAASVSSVDIFFPNPKRHAAFSKAQAQ
;
A
#
# COMPACT_ATOMS: atom_id res chain seq x y z
N MET A 1 23.50 25.14 10.69
CA MET A 1 22.21 25.84 10.87
C MET A 1 21.18 25.23 9.92
N CYS A 2 20.40 24.25 10.38
CA CYS A 2 19.31 23.68 9.58
C CYS A 2 18.11 24.64 9.56
N ARG A 3 17.70 25.09 8.38
CA ARG A 3 16.45 25.85 8.20
C ARG A 3 15.28 24.94 8.57
N LYS A 4 14.49 25.33 9.58
CA LYS A 4 13.18 24.73 9.86
C LYS A 4 12.31 24.89 8.61
N VAL A 5 12.07 23.80 7.89
CA VAL A 5 10.98 23.74 6.91
C VAL A 5 9.70 23.54 7.73
N THR A 6 9.02 24.63 8.04
CA THR A 6 7.66 24.57 8.58
C THR A 6 6.73 24.17 7.43
N CYS A 7 6.32 22.90 7.39
CA CYS A 7 5.13 22.52 6.63
C CYS A 7 3.96 23.30 7.22
N LYS A 8 3.48 24.31 6.48
CA LYS A 8 2.19 24.93 6.80
C LYS A 8 1.15 23.83 6.69
N ALA A 9 0.39 23.60 7.76
CA ALA A 9 -0.84 22.82 7.67
C ALA A 9 -1.64 23.38 6.49
N SER A 10 -2.21 22.50 5.67
CA SER A 10 -3.20 22.88 4.67
C SER A 10 -4.32 23.62 5.41
N GLU A 11 -4.30 24.95 5.38
CA GLU A 11 -5.39 25.75 5.92
C GLU A 11 -6.64 25.35 5.13
N VAL A 12 -7.58 24.71 5.83
CA VAL A 12 -8.94 24.53 5.34
C VAL A 12 -9.50 25.94 5.16
N PHE A 13 -9.40 26.47 3.94
CA PHE A 13 -9.88 27.81 3.67
C PHE A 13 -11.41 27.81 3.72
N GLN A 14 -11.99 28.72 4.49
CA GLN A 14 -13.43 28.91 4.46
C GLN A 14 -13.77 29.62 3.15
N ARG A 15 -14.76 29.11 2.42
CA ARG A 15 -15.23 29.71 1.15
C ARG A 15 -15.62 31.18 1.32
N SER A 16 -16.18 31.55 2.46
CA SER A 16 -16.51 32.93 2.82
C SER A 16 -15.30 33.87 2.74
N ASP A 17 -14.14 33.38 3.18
CA ASP A 17 -12.93 34.21 3.28
C ASP A 17 -12.44 34.57 1.88
N VAL A 18 -12.47 33.61 0.95
CA VAL A 18 -12.07 33.85 -0.44
C VAL A 18 -13.07 34.76 -1.14
N VAL A 19 -14.38 34.56 -0.95
CA VAL A 19 -15.41 35.43 -1.54
C VAL A 19 -15.26 36.87 -1.07
N SER A 20 -14.89 37.09 0.21
CA SER A 20 -14.67 38.43 0.74
C SER A 20 -13.51 39.20 0.06
N LEU A 21 -12.59 38.49 -0.61
CA LEU A 21 -11.50 39.10 -1.37
C LEU A 21 -11.93 39.65 -2.74
N PHE A 22 -13.13 39.32 -3.21
CA PHE A 22 -13.65 39.72 -4.53
C PHE A 22 -15.02 40.40 -4.41
N PRO A 23 -15.10 41.62 -3.84
CA PRO A 23 -16.37 42.32 -3.60
C PRO A 23 -17.12 42.68 -4.89
N ASP A 24 -16.41 42.77 -6.02
CA ASP A 24 -16.99 43.11 -7.33
C ASP A 24 -17.62 41.90 -8.03
N PHE A 25 -17.53 40.70 -7.45
CA PHE A 25 -18.15 39.50 -8.00
C PHE A 25 -19.68 39.57 -7.88
N GLN A 26 -20.38 39.66 -9.01
CA GLN A 26 -21.84 39.75 -9.04
C GLN A 26 -22.53 38.42 -9.33
N GLY A 27 -21.76 37.36 -9.61
CA GLY A 27 -22.28 36.03 -9.92
C GLY A 27 -22.76 35.24 -8.70
N GLN A 28 -23.37 34.08 -8.95
CA GLN A 28 -23.54 33.07 -7.91
C GLN A 28 -22.35 32.11 -7.95
N VAL A 29 -21.76 31.86 -6.78
CA VAL A 29 -20.73 30.84 -6.67
C VAL A 29 -21.42 29.46 -6.69
N PRO A 30 -21.09 28.56 -7.63
CA PRO A 30 -21.74 27.25 -7.75
C PRO A 30 -21.61 26.40 -6.47
N GLU A 31 -22.49 25.40 -6.27
CA GLU A 31 -22.41 24.52 -5.10
C GLU A 31 -21.15 23.64 -5.15
N GLU A 32 -20.82 23.15 -6.34
CA GLU A 32 -19.64 22.33 -6.61
C GLU A 32 -18.31 23.03 -6.30
N ALA A 33 -18.30 24.37 -6.19
CA ALA A 33 -17.11 25.14 -5.83
C ALA A 33 -16.58 24.83 -4.42
N ARG A 34 -17.35 24.13 -3.58
CA ARG A 34 -16.86 23.61 -2.29
C ARG A 34 -15.76 22.57 -2.41
N PHE A 35 -15.58 21.99 -3.60
CA PHE A 35 -14.56 20.99 -3.90
C PHE A 35 -13.39 21.56 -4.73
N TRP A 36 -13.40 22.86 -5.05
CA TRP A 36 -12.36 23.49 -5.86
C TRP A 36 -11.14 23.85 -4.99
N LYS A 37 -9.95 23.85 -5.59
CA LYS A 37 -8.76 24.42 -4.95
C LYS A 37 -8.97 25.92 -4.74
N LYS A 38 -8.34 26.50 -3.71
CA LYS A 38 -8.40 27.95 -3.43
C LYS A 38 -8.07 28.79 -4.67
N SER A 39 -7.00 28.44 -5.37
CA SER A 39 -6.56 29.12 -6.60
C SER A 39 -7.60 29.08 -7.73
N ASP A 40 -8.35 27.98 -7.85
CA ASP A 40 -9.36 27.83 -8.88
C ASP A 40 -10.61 28.65 -8.56
N LEU A 41 -10.97 28.72 -7.27
CA LEU A 41 -12.03 29.60 -6.79
C LEU A 41 -11.65 31.08 -6.95
N GLU A 42 -10.41 31.45 -6.62
CA GLU A 42 -9.88 32.80 -6.84
C GLU A 42 -9.93 33.19 -8.32
N LEU A 43 -9.54 32.28 -9.23
CA LEU A 43 -9.60 32.50 -10.68
C LEU A 43 -11.05 32.70 -11.17
N PHE A 44 -11.99 31.88 -10.68
CA PHE A 44 -13.40 32.01 -11.03
C PHE A 44 -14.01 33.33 -10.54
N LEU A 45 -13.74 33.69 -9.28
CA LEU A 45 -14.22 34.94 -8.70
C LEU A 45 -13.61 36.16 -9.40
N GLY A 46 -12.28 36.16 -9.60
CA GLY A 46 -11.56 37.24 -10.28
C GLY A 46 -11.92 37.42 -11.76
N SER A 47 -12.47 36.39 -12.39
CA SER A 47 -13.00 36.45 -13.77
C SER A 47 -14.50 36.75 -13.85
N ASN A 48 -15.11 37.14 -12.74
CA ASN A 48 -16.55 37.35 -12.62
C ASN A 48 -17.39 36.16 -13.13
N GLY A 49 -16.91 34.94 -12.86
CA GLY A 49 -17.55 33.68 -13.21
C GLY A 49 -17.33 33.20 -14.65
N GLN A 50 -16.52 33.91 -15.45
CA GLN A 50 -16.24 33.52 -16.84
C GLN A 50 -15.26 32.35 -16.95
N LEU A 51 -14.23 32.32 -16.10
CA LEU A 51 -13.23 31.25 -16.07
C LEU A 51 -13.61 30.24 -15.00
N LYS A 52 -14.32 29.19 -15.40
CA LYS A 52 -14.46 28.00 -14.56
C LYS A 52 -13.09 27.29 -14.46
N PRO A 53 -12.78 26.61 -13.34
CA PRO A 53 -11.69 25.65 -13.34
C PRO A 53 -11.87 24.77 -14.57
N LYS A 54 -10.79 24.47 -15.30
CA LYS A 54 -10.86 23.50 -16.39
C LYS A 54 -11.64 22.31 -15.85
N GLU A 55 -12.82 22.03 -16.43
CA GLU A 55 -13.51 20.78 -16.15
C GLU A 55 -12.42 19.73 -16.26
N VAL A 56 -12.12 19.03 -15.15
CA VAL A 56 -11.23 17.89 -15.20
C VAL A 56 -11.89 17.04 -16.26
N SER A 57 -11.27 17.02 -17.44
CA SER A 57 -11.89 16.65 -18.71
C SER A 57 -12.83 15.48 -18.49
N LYS A 58 -14.05 15.48 -19.08
CA LYS A 58 -15.07 14.39 -19.08
C LYS A 58 -14.54 13.06 -19.64
N GLY A 59 -13.47 12.59 -19.04
CA GLY A 59 -12.39 11.79 -19.60
C GLY A 59 -11.31 11.57 -18.55
N THR A 60 -11.60 11.78 -17.25
CA THR A 60 -10.89 11.05 -16.20
C THR A 60 -11.12 9.58 -16.47
N GLN A 61 -10.19 9.00 -17.22
CA GLN A 61 -10.05 7.57 -17.39
C GLN A 61 -10.20 6.98 -15.98
N SER A 62 -11.23 6.16 -15.82
CA SER A 62 -11.60 5.53 -14.57
C SER A 62 -11.78 4.06 -14.86
N CYS A 63 -11.59 3.23 -13.84
CA CYS A 63 -11.96 1.83 -13.85
C CYS A 63 -13.03 1.60 -12.75
N PRO A 64 -13.78 0.49 -12.80
CA PRO A 64 -14.85 0.22 -11.84
C PRO A 64 -14.41 0.29 -10.37
N LEU A 65 -13.21 -0.21 -10.04
CA LEU A 65 -12.68 -0.14 -8.67
C LEU A 65 -12.40 1.31 -8.24
N LEU A 66 -11.75 2.11 -9.10
CA LEU A 66 -11.44 3.51 -8.81
C LEU A 66 -12.72 4.35 -8.67
N SER A 67 -13.72 4.11 -9.53
CA SER A 67 -15.01 4.80 -9.45
C SER A 67 -15.69 4.55 -8.10
N ARG A 68 -15.70 3.29 -7.62
CA ARG A 68 -16.26 2.95 -6.30
C ARG A 68 -15.46 3.55 -5.15
N ALA A 69 -14.14 3.57 -5.26
CA ALA A 69 -13.27 4.22 -4.27
C ALA A 69 -13.58 5.72 -4.12
N ARG A 70 -13.70 6.43 -5.25
CA ARG A 70 -14.04 7.86 -5.28
C ARG A 70 -15.45 8.13 -4.77
N GLN A 71 -16.43 7.31 -5.17
CA GLN A 71 -17.78 7.40 -4.63
C GLN A 71 -17.76 7.23 -3.11
N ARG A 72 -17.02 6.24 -2.61
CA ARG A 72 -16.92 5.97 -1.18
C ARG A 72 -16.24 7.11 -0.40
N LEU A 73 -15.19 7.71 -0.96
CA LEU A 73 -14.57 8.93 -0.42
C LEU A 73 -15.60 10.06 -0.29
N ALA A 74 -16.40 10.29 -1.34
CA ALA A 74 -17.42 11.34 -1.35
C ALA A 74 -18.53 11.09 -0.33
N GLU A 75 -19.03 9.85 -0.22
CA GLU A 75 -20.03 9.45 0.79
C GLU A 75 -19.53 9.69 2.22
N LEU A 76 -18.27 9.35 2.48
CA LEU A 76 -17.62 9.53 3.78
C LEU A 76 -17.12 10.97 4.02
N LYS A 77 -17.26 11.86 3.04
CA LYS A 77 -16.76 13.25 3.07
C LYS A 77 -15.26 13.33 3.33
N ILE A 78 -14.51 12.35 2.84
CA ILE A 78 -13.05 12.32 2.93
C ILE A 78 -12.49 13.15 1.79
N SER A 79 -11.76 14.22 2.15
CA SER A 79 -11.16 15.15 1.20
C SER A 79 -9.63 15.23 1.31
N GLU A 80 -9.04 14.43 2.19
CA GLU A 80 -7.60 14.39 2.44
C GLU A 80 -7.07 12.95 2.29
N PRO A 81 -5.79 12.78 1.92
CA PRO A 81 -5.13 11.48 1.99
C PRO A 81 -5.14 10.88 3.39
N SER A 82 -5.00 9.55 3.48
CA SER A 82 -4.63 8.92 4.75
C SER A 82 -3.28 9.43 5.25
N ALA A 83 -3.10 9.48 6.56
CA ALA A 83 -1.87 9.95 7.18
C ALA A 83 -0.63 9.19 6.68
N GLU A 84 -0.75 7.88 6.47
CA GLU A 84 0.32 7.01 5.97
C GLU A 84 0.72 7.38 4.54
N TYR A 85 -0.25 7.61 3.64
CA TYR A 85 0.04 7.98 2.26
C TYR A 85 0.65 9.38 2.17
N ALA A 86 0.10 10.35 2.90
CA ALA A 86 0.67 11.70 2.98
C ALA A 86 2.11 11.67 3.49
N SER A 87 2.37 10.87 4.54
CA SER A 87 3.71 10.66 5.07
C SER A 87 4.67 10.09 4.02
N TRP A 88 4.27 9.06 3.28
CA TRP A 88 5.07 8.50 2.20
C TRP A 88 5.34 9.50 1.07
N CYS A 89 4.35 10.27 0.63
CA CYS A 89 4.53 11.32 -0.38
C CYS A 89 5.59 12.34 0.06
N ARG A 90 5.55 12.78 1.33
CA ARG A 90 6.57 13.67 1.90
C ARG A 90 7.95 13.02 1.93
N HIS A 91 8.03 11.75 2.33
CA HIS A 91 9.28 11.00 2.33
C HIS A 91 9.89 10.92 0.93
N LEU A 92 9.09 10.58 -0.08
CA LEU A 92 9.52 10.56 -1.48
C LEU A 92 10.01 11.92 -1.95
N ALA A 93 9.31 13.00 -1.61
CA ALA A 93 9.73 14.36 -1.96
C ALA A 93 11.11 14.71 -1.37
N VAL A 94 11.36 14.37 -0.11
CA VAL A 94 12.66 14.55 0.56
C VAL A 94 13.77 13.74 -0.14
N CYS A 95 13.50 12.46 -0.42
CA CYS A 95 14.42 11.55 -1.11
C CYS A 95 14.79 12.04 -2.52
N ASN A 96 13.80 12.56 -3.26
CA ASN A 96 14.01 13.13 -4.59
C ASN A 96 14.82 14.44 -4.54
N ALA A 97 14.55 15.31 -3.56
CA ALA A 97 15.30 16.56 -3.37
C ALA A 97 16.77 16.29 -3.01
N ALA A 98 17.04 15.27 -2.18
CA ALA A 98 18.41 14.86 -1.83
C ALA A 98 19.18 14.35 -3.06
N THR A 99 18.53 13.56 -3.92
CA THR A 99 19.12 13.03 -5.16
C THR A 99 19.37 14.10 -6.20
N ALA A 100 18.52 15.13 -6.26
CA ALA A 100 18.74 16.29 -7.13
C ALA A 100 19.96 17.12 -6.68
N SER A 101 20.16 17.24 -5.36
CA SER A 101 21.24 18.03 -4.76
C SER A 101 22.63 17.37 -4.86
N SER A 102 22.69 16.03 -5.01
CA SER A 102 23.96 15.29 -5.12
C SER A 102 24.56 15.28 -6.53
N LYS A 103 23.82 15.73 -7.54
CA LYS A 103 24.36 15.94 -8.89
C LYS A 103 25.12 17.26 -8.94
N THR A 104 26.38 17.23 -8.54
CA THR A 104 27.33 18.32 -8.87
C THR A 104 27.38 18.50 -10.39
N PRO A 105 27.40 19.74 -10.89
CA PRO A 105 27.56 20.01 -12.32
C PRO A 105 29.02 19.69 -12.71
N SER A 106 29.31 18.43 -13.01
CA SER A 106 30.55 18.07 -13.70
C SER A 106 30.30 18.18 -15.20
N ASP A 107 30.87 19.24 -15.78
CA ASP A 107 31.20 19.50 -17.19
C ASP A 107 30.79 18.46 -18.24
N GLY A 108 29.96 18.87 -19.20
CA GLY A 108 29.77 18.12 -20.44
C GLY A 108 28.46 18.42 -21.15
N TYR A 109 28.50 19.34 -22.10
CA TYR A 109 27.42 19.64 -23.04
C TYR A 109 26.92 18.39 -23.79
N GLY A 110 25.59 18.28 -23.92
CA GLY A 110 24.97 17.75 -25.13
C GLY A 110 24.77 16.23 -25.22
N ALA A 111 23.83 15.68 -24.46
CA ALA A 111 23.10 14.49 -24.90
C ALA A 111 21.64 14.61 -24.47
N ALA A 112 20.72 14.46 -25.43
CA ALA A 112 19.28 14.47 -25.20
C ALA A 112 18.94 13.44 -24.11
N VAL A 113 18.37 13.93 -23.00
CA VAL A 113 17.92 13.08 -21.90
C VAL A 113 16.66 12.36 -22.39
N THR A 114 16.83 11.12 -22.85
CA THR A 114 15.71 10.19 -22.97
C THR A 114 15.06 10.04 -21.59
N PRO A 115 13.73 9.79 -21.50
CA PRO A 115 13.06 9.61 -20.22
C PRO A 115 13.69 8.40 -19.51
N LYS A 116 14.64 8.67 -18.60
CA LYS A 116 15.24 7.64 -17.78
C LYS A 116 14.12 7.01 -16.99
N GLU A 117 13.97 5.69 -17.11
CA GLU A 117 13.24 4.85 -16.16
C GLU A 117 13.45 5.43 -14.76
N PHE A 118 12.35 5.82 -14.12
CA PHE A 118 12.35 6.43 -12.81
C PHE A 118 12.90 5.40 -11.81
N ARG A 119 14.21 5.42 -11.56
CA ARG A 119 14.88 4.51 -10.61
C ARG A 119 14.64 5.02 -9.19
N LEU A 120 13.52 4.59 -8.60
CA LEU A 120 13.28 4.63 -7.16
C LEU A 120 14.44 4.01 -6.35
N ASP A 121 15.24 3.18 -7.02
CA ASP A 121 16.31 2.34 -6.50
C ASP A 121 17.41 3.10 -5.74
N THR A 122 17.67 4.36 -6.09
CA THR A 122 18.87 5.05 -5.58
C THR A 122 18.61 5.83 -4.30
N ALA A 123 17.42 6.43 -4.16
CA ALA A 123 17.14 7.30 -3.01
C ALA A 123 16.72 6.49 -1.76
N VAL A 124 16.02 5.37 -1.96
CA VAL A 124 15.48 4.55 -0.87
C VAL A 124 16.52 3.56 -0.32
N ALA A 125 17.46 3.09 -1.15
CA ALA A 125 18.43 2.06 -0.76
C ALA A 125 19.43 2.51 0.33
N SER A 126 19.65 3.82 0.50
CA SER A 126 20.62 4.34 1.47
C SER A 126 20.22 4.18 2.94
N CYS A 127 18.95 3.83 3.22
CA CYS A 127 18.40 3.67 4.57
C CYS A 127 18.02 2.22 4.91
N ALA A 128 18.22 1.26 4.01
CA ALA A 128 17.88 -0.13 4.25
C ALA A 128 18.99 -0.83 5.04
N ALA A 129 18.65 -1.41 6.19
CA ALA A 129 19.59 -2.22 6.94
C ALA A 129 19.83 -3.57 6.23
N ALA A 130 21.01 -4.15 6.48
CA ALA A 130 21.55 -5.24 5.70
C ALA A 130 20.80 -6.56 5.99
N CYS A 131 19.81 -6.88 5.17
CA CYS A 131 19.25 -8.24 5.15
C CYS A 131 20.39 -9.24 4.86
N SER A 132 20.46 -10.29 5.66
CA SER A 132 21.41 -11.39 5.41
C SER A 132 20.97 -12.13 4.14
N GLN A 133 21.62 -11.81 3.02
CA GLN A 133 21.43 -12.55 1.79
C GLN A 133 22.04 -13.95 1.96
N VAL A 134 21.25 -14.97 1.63
CA VAL A 134 21.76 -16.34 1.56
C VAL A 134 21.84 -16.73 0.09
N GLU A 135 23.00 -17.24 -0.33
CA GLU A 135 23.26 -17.63 -1.72
C GLU A 135 22.25 -18.66 -2.23
N SER A 136 21.80 -19.53 -1.33
CA SER A 136 20.86 -20.58 -1.65
C SER A 136 19.89 -20.88 -0.50
N LYS A 137 18.78 -21.52 -0.87
CA LYS A 137 17.79 -22.02 0.09
C LYS A 137 18.34 -23.05 1.08
N SER A 138 19.35 -23.84 0.68
CA SER A 138 20.04 -24.82 1.54
C SER A 138 20.99 -24.18 2.55
N SER A 139 21.45 -22.94 2.28
CA SER A 139 22.27 -22.17 3.21
C SER A 139 21.45 -21.33 4.20
N ALA A 140 20.12 -21.31 4.08
CA ALA A 140 19.26 -20.62 5.03
C ALA A 140 19.27 -21.34 6.40
N PRO A 141 19.34 -20.61 7.53
CA PRO A 141 19.29 -21.21 8.85
C PRO A 141 17.96 -21.95 9.06
N ALA A 142 18.01 -23.11 9.73
CA ALA A 142 16.81 -23.90 10.03
C ALA A 142 15.78 -23.12 10.87
N ILE A 143 16.26 -22.22 11.74
CA ILE A 143 15.45 -21.29 12.51
C ILE A 143 16.00 -19.88 12.26
N PRO A 144 15.38 -19.09 11.38
CA PRO A 144 15.81 -17.72 11.14
C PRO A 144 15.50 -16.86 12.36
N LYS A 145 16.55 -16.34 13.01
CA LYS A 145 16.44 -15.32 14.08
C LYS A 145 16.43 -13.88 13.53
N ALA A 146 16.69 -13.74 12.24
CA ALA A 146 16.69 -12.49 11.51
C ALA A 146 16.03 -12.71 10.13
N PRO A 147 15.54 -11.64 9.48
CA PRO A 147 15.04 -11.71 8.11
C PRO A 147 16.11 -12.24 7.15
N VAL A 148 15.70 -13.14 6.26
CA VAL A 148 16.58 -13.74 5.25
C VAL A 148 15.92 -13.59 3.89
N VAL A 149 16.70 -13.11 2.91
CA VAL A 149 16.26 -13.07 1.51
C VAL A 149 16.81 -14.29 0.81
N VAL A 150 15.91 -15.14 0.32
CA VAL A 150 16.26 -16.35 -0.42
C VAL A 150 15.94 -16.13 -1.90
N PRO A 151 16.90 -16.28 -2.82
CA PRO A 151 16.63 -16.23 -4.25
C PRO A 151 15.58 -17.27 -4.65
N CYS A 152 14.56 -16.84 -5.39
CA CYS A 152 13.54 -17.75 -5.89
C CYS A 152 14.10 -18.63 -7.02
N SER A 153 13.69 -19.91 -7.05
CA SER A 153 14.10 -20.83 -8.12
C SER A 153 13.56 -20.35 -9.48
N LYS A 154 14.36 -20.46 -10.54
CA LYS A 154 13.93 -20.12 -11.91
C LYS A 154 12.70 -20.92 -12.34
N ASP A 155 12.56 -22.13 -11.82
CA ASP A 155 11.50 -23.10 -12.13
C ASP A 155 10.36 -23.09 -11.10
N TRP A 156 10.27 -22.05 -10.26
CA TRP A 156 9.18 -21.96 -9.29
C TRP A 156 7.84 -21.76 -10.02
N CYS A 157 6.85 -22.61 -9.70
CA CYS A 157 5.57 -22.67 -10.41
C CYS A 157 4.76 -21.37 -10.37
N GLY A 158 4.92 -20.59 -9.29
CA GLY A 158 4.23 -19.31 -9.13
C GLY A 158 4.83 -18.15 -9.93
N ARG A 159 5.95 -18.36 -10.64
CA ARG A 159 6.65 -17.29 -11.37
C ARG A 159 5.79 -16.63 -12.44
N ASN A 160 4.90 -17.39 -13.07
CA ASN A 160 4.01 -16.89 -14.13
C ASN A 160 2.63 -16.48 -13.59
N TRP A 161 2.43 -16.42 -12.28
CA TRP A 161 1.18 -16.00 -11.65
C TRP A 161 1.09 -14.47 -11.56
N THR A 162 1.31 -13.81 -12.69
CA THR A 162 1.25 -12.35 -12.84
C THR A 162 -0.16 -11.81 -12.59
N MET A 163 -0.33 -10.49 -12.56
CA MET A 163 -1.67 -9.89 -12.48
C MET A 163 -2.59 -10.36 -13.62
N ASP A 164 -2.05 -10.53 -14.84
CA ASP A 164 -2.85 -11.00 -15.99
C ASP A 164 -3.28 -12.48 -15.81
N PHE A 165 -2.44 -13.32 -15.19
CA PHE A 165 -2.83 -14.68 -14.82
C PHE A 165 -4.00 -14.68 -13.84
N TRP A 166 -3.93 -13.88 -12.76
CA TRP A 166 -5.00 -13.82 -11.77
C TRP A 166 -6.27 -13.18 -12.31
N LYS A 167 -6.16 -12.20 -13.22
CA LYS A 167 -7.30 -11.65 -13.96
C LYS A 167 -8.03 -12.75 -14.76
N ALA A 168 -7.31 -13.65 -15.42
CA ALA A 168 -7.89 -14.76 -16.14
C ALA A 168 -8.48 -15.84 -15.21
N GLN A 169 -7.83 -16.10 -14.08
CA GLN A 169 -8.16 -17.19 -13.17
C GLN A 169 -9.31 -16.87 -12.19
N SER A 170 -9.61 -15.59 -11.93
CA SER A 170 -10.39 -15.19 -10.75
C SER A 170 -11.47 -14.12 -11.03
N GLN A 171 -12.14 -14.22 -12.19
CA GLN A 171 -13.12 -13.20 -12.64
C GLN A 171 -14.26 -12.94 -11.63
N ASP A 172 -14.72 -13.98 -10.92
CA ASP A 172 -15.86 -13.88 -10.00
C ASP A 172 -15.47 -13.79 -8.52
N LEU A 173 -14.17 -13.69 -8.23
CA LEU A 173 -13.71 -13.57 -6.84
C LEU A 173 -13.64 -12.10 -6.43
N TRP A 174 -14.49 -11.74 -5.49
CA TRP A 174 -14.50 -10.42 -4.88
C TRP A 174 -13.69 -10.42 -3.59
N TRP A 175 -12.89 -9.38 -3.39
CA TRP A 175 -12.14 -9.18 -2.17
C TRP A 175 -12.14 -7.72 -1.73
N LYS A 176 -11.91 -7.49 -0.44
CA LYS A 176 -11.86 -6.14 0.11
C LYS A 176 -10.52 -5.48 -0.21
N CYS A 177 -10.60 -4.32 -0.85
CA CYS A 177 -9.49 -3.41 -1.14
C CYS A 177 -9.57 -2.22 -0.17
N ARG A 178 -8.44 -1.84 0.45
CA ARG A 178 -8.43 -0.86 1.55
C ARG A 178 -7.35 0.20 1.37
N THR A 179 -7.61 1.43 1.81
CA THR A 179 -6.56 2.47 1.91
C THR A 179 -5.59 2.25 3.08
N ARG A 180 -5.97 1.41 4.04
CA ARG A 180 -5.19 1.08 5.23
C ARG A 180 -5.15 -0.45 5.41
N SER A 181 -3.96 -1.02 5.39
CA SER A 181 -3.70 -2.47 5.54
C SER A 181 -2.53 -2.70 6.52
N PRO A 182 -2.52 -3.78 7.32
CA PRO A 182 -3.69 -4.64 7.60
C PRO A 182 -4.80 -3.82 8.29
N ALA A 183 -6.02 -4.34 8.40
CA ALA A 183 -7.09 -3.67 9.14
C ALA A 183 -6.91 -3.89 10.65
N HIS A 184 -7.26 -2.89 11.46
CA HIS A 184 -7.24 -2.93 12.92
C HIS A 184 -8.63 -2.66 13.50
N GLU A 185 -8.93 -3.06 14.73
CA GLU A 185 -10.26 -2.85 15.30
C GLU A 185 -10.64 -1.37 15.44
N TYR A 186 -9.67 -0.51 15.76
CA TYR A 186 -9.87 0.94 15.92
C TYR A 186 -10.10 1.66 14.58
N ASP A 187 -9.77 1.03 13.46
CA ASP A 187 -10.01 1.58 12.13
C ASP A 187 -11.49 1.82 11.87
N ARG A 188 -12.39 1.04 12.48
CA ARG A 188 -13.85 1.21 12.29
C ARG A 188 -14.35 2.60 12.68
N ARG A 189 -13.59 3.33 13.49
CA ARG A 189 -13.92 4.69 13.94
C ARG A 189 -13.12 5.78 13.21
N ALA A 190 -12.14 5.40 12.40
CA ALA A 190 -11.29 6.35 11.71
C ALA A 190 -12.02 6.94 10.51
N SER A 191 -12.00 8.27 10.40
CA SER A 191 -12.72 9.00 9.37
C SER A 191 -12.04 8.94 8.00
N ASP A 192 -10.80 8.43 7.90
CA ASP A 192 -9.95 8.49 6.71
C ASP A 192 -9.82 7.16 5.95
N ILE A 193 -10.68 6.18 6.27
CA ILE A 193 -10.58 4.82 5.73
C ILE A 193 -11.61 4.58 4.62
N VAL A 194 -11.11 4.05 3.51
CA VAL A 194 -11.92 3.61 2.39
C VAL A 194 -11.73 2.12 2.21
N ASP A 195 -12.82 1.40 2.41
CA ASP A 195 -12.97 -0.01 2.07
C ASP A 195 -13.92 -0.11 0.89
N VAL A 196 -13.47 -0.75 -0.19
CA VAL A 196 -14.32 -1.10 -1.35
C VAL A 196 -14.02 -2.53 -1.76
N GLU A 197 -15.00 -3.21 -2.33
CA GLU A 197 -14.77 -4.55 -2.88
C GLU A 197 -14.27 -4.45 -4.32
N GLY A 198 -13.41 -5.37 -4.74
CA GLY A 198 -12.89 -5.44 -6.10
C GLY A 198 -12.52 -6.86 -6.47
N SER A 199 -12.64 -7.20 -7.76
CA SER A 199 -12.04 -8.43 -8.27
C SER A 199 -10.57 -8.22 -8.62
N PRO A 200 -9.73 -9.28 -8.67
CA PRO A 200 -8.35 -9.19 -9.13
C PRO A 200 -8.23 -8.57 -10.53
N GLY A 201 -9.21 -8.83 -11.39
CA GLY A 201 -9.26 -8.24 -12.73
C GLY A 201 -9.45 -6.73 -12.70
N GLU A 202 -10.39 -6.23 -11.88
CA GLU A 202 -10.57 -4.79 -11.68
C GLU A 202 -9.35 -4.15 -11.01
N TYR A 203 -8.72 -4.87 -10.07
CA TYR A 203 -7.52 -4.40 -9.39
C TYR A 203 -6.34 -4.27 -10.36
N ALA A 204 -6.16 -5.21 -11.29
CA ALA A 204 -5.13 -5.12 -12.32
C ALA A 204 -5.32 -3.88 -13.21
N ASP A 205 -6.56 -3.60 -13.63
CA ASP A 205 -6.88 -2.42 -14.43
C ASP A 205 -6.67 -1.12 -13.64
N TYR A 206 -7.05 -1.12 -12.36
CA TYR A 206 -6.76 -0.05 -11.41
C TYR A 206 -5.26 0.21 -11.24
N ALA A 207 -4.45 -0.82 -11.04
CA ALA A 207 -3.00 -0.69 -10.85
C ALA A 207 -2.30 -0.12 -12.09
N LYS A 208 -2.67 -0.60 -13.29
CA LYS A 208 -2.18 -0.07 -14.58
C LYS A 208 -2.54 1.41 -14.74
N LEU A 209 -3.79 1.77 -14.44
CA LEU A 209 -4.27 3.16 -14.51
C LEU A 209 -3.52 4.07 -13.53
N LEU A 210 -3.26 3.63 -12.29
CA LEU A 210 -2.49 4.41 -11.33
C LEU A 210 -1.04 4.61 -11.78
N GLN A 211 -0.41 3.58 -12.33
CA GLN A 211 0.94 3.67 -12.88
C GLN A 211 1.02 4.68 -14.03
N GLU A 212 -0.04 4.79 -14.85
CA GLU A 212 -0.11 5.76 -15.93
C GLU A 212 -0.38 7.19 -15.44
N LYS A 213 -1.36 7.35 -14.53
CA LYS A 213 -1.88 8.67 -14.14
C LYS A 213 -1.17 9.32 -12.97
N ASP A 214 -0.57 8.55 -12.06
CA ASP A 214 0.11 9.06 -10.88
C ASP A 214 1.38 8.25 -10.55
N PRO A 215 2.34 8.12 -11.51
CA PRO A 215 3.54 7.29 -11.34
C PRO A 215 4.45 7.75 -10.20
N THR A 216 4.40 9.02 -9.85
CA THR A 216 5.29 9.66 -8.86
C THR A 216 4.67 9.78 -7.47
N CYS A 217 3.43 9.29 -7.29
CA CYS A 217 2.70 9.30 -6.02
C CYS A 217 2.61 10.71 -5.42
N LEU A 218 1.97 11.65 -6.12
CA LEU A 218 1.79 13.01 -5.62
C LEU A 218 0.68 13.06 -4.56
N GLU A 219 0.92 13.82 -3.48
CA GLU A 219 -0.06 13.96 -2.38
C GLU A 219 -1.35 14.63 -2.86
N GLU A 220 -1.26 15.63 -3.74
CA GLU A 220 -2.41 16.32 -4.34
C GLU A 220 -3.29 15.42 -5.22
N ASN A 221 -2.76 14.29 -5.66
CA ASN A 221 -3.47 13.29 -6.45
C ASN A 221 -4.18 12.26 -5.57
N ALA A 222 -3.99 12.26 -4.26
CA ALA A 222 -4.44 11.18 -3.38
C ALA A 222 -5.96 10.94 -3.40
N VAL A 223 -6.77 11.99 -3.46
CA VAL A 223 -8.23 11.87 -3.50
C VAL A 223 -8.70 11.43 -4.88
N ALA A 224 -8.02 11.89 -5.93
CA ALA A 224 -8.29 11.47 -7.30
C ALA A 224 -7.85 10.01 -7.52
N TYR A 225 -6.76 9.56 -6.92
CA TYR A 225 -6.17 8.24 -7.10
C TYR A 225 -5.82 7.63 -5.74
N PRO A 226 -6.82 7.30 -4.90
CA PRO A 226 -6.57 6.73 -3.58
C PRO A 226 -5.79 5.43 -3.73
N ARG A 227 -4.80 5.19 -2.87
CA ARG A 227 -4.01 3.96 -2.87
C ARG A 227 -4.71 2.86 -2.12
N LEU A 228 -5.27 1.91 -2.86
CA LEU A 228 -5.97 0.74 -2.33
C LEU A 228 -5.06 -0.47 -2.39
N VAL A 229 -5.02 -1.27 -1.35
CA VAL A 229 -4.32 -2.56 -1.31
C VAL A 229 -5.36 -3.68 -1.24
N MET A 230 -5.22 -4.68 -2.12
CA MET A 230 -5.94 -5.94 -1.98
C MET A 230 -5.02 -6.90 -1.19
N ASP A 231 -5.09 -6.80 0.13
CA ASP A 231 -4.22 -7.56 1.02
C ASP A 231 -4.94 -8.79 1.60
N GLY A 232 -4.18 -9.87 1.79
CA GLY A 232 -4.68 -11.11 2.39
C GLY A 232 -5.65 -11.92 1.52
N TRP A 233 -5.72 -11.64 0.22
CA TRP A 233 -6.63 -12.34 -0.69
C TRP A 233 -6.27 -13.82 -0.80
N CYS A 234 -7.24 -14.71 -0.58
CA CYS A 234 -7.04 -16.15 -0.57
C CYS A 234 -7.68 -16.78 -1.83
N PRO A 235 -7.02 -16.81 -3.01
CA PRO A 235 -7.64 -17.34 -4.22
C PRO A 235 -7.90 -18.85 -4.15
N PHE A 236 -7.21 -19.56 -3.24
CA PHE A 236 -7.19 -21.02 -3.22
C PHE A 236 -8.39 -21.67 -2.49
N VAL A 237 -9.27 -20.87 -1.88
CA VAL A 237 -10.46 -21.37 -1.17
C VAL A 237 -11.62 -21.71 -2.11
N ASN A 238 -11.59 -21.23 -3.36
CA ASN A 238 -12.61 -21.58 -4.35
C ASN A 238 -12.23 -22.83 -5.15
N ALA A 239 -13.17 -23.39 -5.92
CA ALA A 239 -12.95 -24.64 -6.64
C ALA A 239 -11.80 -24.59 -7.67
N GLN A 240 -11.61 -23.49 -8.39
CA GLN A 240 -10.53 -23.39 -9.39
C GLN A 240 -9.16 -23.18 -8.73
N GLY A 241 -9.07 -22.29 -7.75
CA GLY A 241 -7.87 -22.04 -6.97
C GLY A 241 -7.46 -23.26 -6.16
N ARG A 242 -8.42 -24.01 -5.61
CA ARG A 242 -8.13 -25.28 -4.94
C ARG A 242 -7.40 -26.26 -5.84
N LYS A 243 -7.86 -26.46 -7.09
CA LYS A 243 -7.17 -27.33 -8.06
C LYS A 243 -5.74 -26.86 -8.33
N LEU A 244 -5.53 -25.55 -8.41
CA LEU A 244 -4.21 -24.96 -8.58
C LEU A 244 -3.31 -25.24 -7.36
N LEU A 245 -3.86 -25.09 -6.15
CA LEU A 245 -3.15 -25.40 -4.92
C LEU A 245 -2.85 -26.90 -4.80
N GLU A 246 -3.81 -27.79 -5.05
CA GLU A 246 -3.62 -29.25 -5.00
C GLU A 246 -2.48 -29.71 -5.91
N LYS A 247 -2.36 -29.07 -7.09
CA LYS A 247 -1.29 -29.33 -8.04
C LYS A 247 0.07 -28.81 -7.58
N HIS A 248 0.13 -27.64 -6.94
CA HIS A 248 1.39 -26.91 -6.74
C HIS A 248 1.80 -26.65 -5.28
N TRP A 249 0.99 -27.02 -4.28
CA TRP A 249 1.21 -26.60 -2.89
C TRP A 249 2.60 -26.98 -2.35
N ARG A 250 3.16 -28.13 -2.76
CA ARG A 250 4.53 -28.54 -2.36
C ARG A 250 5.61 -27.60 -2.86
N GLU A 251 5.42 -27.05 -4.05
CA GLU A 251 6.34 -26.10 -4.68
C GLU A 251 6.17 -24.69 -4.11
N LEU A 252 4.95 -24.35 -3.68
CA LEU A 252 4.64 -23.11 -2.96
C LEU A 252 5.12 -23.14 -1.51
N THR A 253 5.10 -24.32 -0.89
CA THR A 253 5.55 -24.51 0.49
C THR A 253 7.06 -24.19 0.60
N PRO A 254 7.49 -23.46 1.64
CA PRO A 254 8.91 -23.27 1.92
C PRO A 254 9.65 -24.63 2.01
N ARG A 255 10.84 -24.73 1.39
CA ARG A 255 11.65 -25.97 1.50
C ARG A 255 12.13 -26.07 2.94
N GLY A 256 12.11 -27.27 3.48
CA GLY A 256 12.42 -27.54 4.89
C GLY A 256 11.17 -27.85 5.71
N VAL A 257 9.99 -27.41 5.26
CA VAL A 257 8.72 -27.83 5.87
C VAL A 257 8.44 -29.28 5.46
N LYS A 258 8.66 -30.21 6.40
CA LYS A 258 8.45 -31.65 6.19
C LYS A 258 7.03 -32.10 6.59
N ASP A 259 6.39 -31.31 7.46
CA ASP A 259 5.21 -31.74 8.22
C ASP A 259 3.87 -31.43 7.53
N LEU A 260 3.89 -31.12 6.23
CA LEU A 260 2.69 -30.86 5.43
C LEU A 260 2.41 -31.95 4.40
N SER A 261 2.98 -33.15 4.53
CA SER A 261 2.77 -34.24 3.56
C SER A 261 1.29 -34.57 3.31
N PHE A 262 0.97 -35.16 2.16
CA PHE A 262 -0.39 -35.66 1.87
C PHE A 262 -0.92 -36.61 2.95
N LYS A 263 -0.02 -37.42 3.55
CA LYS A 263 -0.38 -38.31 4.66
C LYS A 263 -0.82 -37.50 5.89
N TRP A 264 -0.14 -36.40 6.19
CA TRP A 264 -0.46 -35.53 7.31
C TRP A 264 -1.79 -34.81 7.10
N ILE A 265 -1.99 -34.20 5.92
CA ILE A 265 -3.27 -33.58 5.54
C ILE A 265 -4.41 -34.60 5.64
N LYS A 266 -4.26 -35.80 5.06
CA LYS A 266 -5.26 -36.86 5.13
C LYS A 266 -5.55 -37.28 6.57
N MET A 267 -4.51 -37.48 7.38
CA MET A 267 -4.65 -37.85 8.79
C MET A 267 -5.43 -36.80 9.57
N PHE A 268 -5.10 -35.51 9.43
CA PHE A 268 -5.82 -34.43 10.10
C PHE A 268 -7.27 -34.34 9.60
N THR A 269 -7.50 -34.46 8.29
CA THR A 269 -8.86 -34.47 7.74
C THR A 269 -9.71 -35.60 8.32
N THR A 270 -9.14 -36.80 8.46
CA THR A 270 -9.82 -37.94 9.06
C THR A 270 -10.06 -37.77 10.57
N VAL A 271 -9.04 -37.33 11.32
CA VAL A 271 -9.12 -37.24 12.79
C VAL A 271 -10.07 -36.13 13.24
N PHE A 272 -10.04 -34.97 12.58
CA PHE A 272 -10.85 -33.80 12.96
C PHE A 272 -12.17 -33.70 12.18
N ASN A 273 -12.45 -34.64 11.27
CA ASN A 273 -13.61 -34.61 10.37
C ASN A 273 -13.79 -33.23 9.70
N LEU A 274 -12.68 -32.63 9.26
CA LEU A 274 -12.61 -31.29 8.71
C LEU A 274 -11.80 -31.32 7.44
N ASP A 275 -12.23 -30.62 6.38
CA ASP A 275 -11.44 -30.51 5.16
C ASP A 275 -10.20 -29.65 5.42
N PHE A 276 -9.12 -30.32 5.85
CA PHE A 276 -7.89 -29.65 6.22
C PHE A 276 -7.26 -28.94 5.03
N PHE A 277 -7.60 -29.34 3.80
CA PHE A 277 -7.11 -28.66 2.61
C PHE A 277 -7.74 -27.28 2.44
N ASP A 278 -9.04 -27.12 2.73
CA ASP A 278 -9.68 -25.80 2.74
C ASP A 278 -9.08 -24.88 3.82
N TYR A 279 -8.84 -25.42 5.02
CA TYR A 279 -8.16 -24.68 6.07
C TYR A 279 -6.74 -24.29 5.68
N PHE A 280 -6.00 -25.24 5.10
CA PHE A 280 -4.63 -25.04 4.62
C PHE A 280 -4.52 -23.97 3.52
N ALA A 281 -5.51 -23.91 2.62
CA ALA A 281 -5.57 -22.93 1.54
C ALA A 281 -5.55 -21.48 2.04
N ARG A 282 -6.03 -21.22 3.26
CA ARG A 282 -6.09 -19.88 3.88
C ARG A 282 -4.72 -19.33 4.31
N PHE A 283 -3.70 -20.20 4.40
CA PHE A 283 -2.32 -19.76 4.67
C PHE A 283 -1.60 -19.27 3.41
N TYR A 284 -2.15 -19.52 2.22
CA TYR A 284 -1.61 -19.03 0.95
C TYR A 284 -2.34 -17.75 0.54
N LYS A 285 -1.82 -16.63 1.03
CA LYS A 285 -2.39 -15.31 0.76
C LYS A 285 -1.64 -14.61 -0.37
N LEU A 286 -2.37 -13.89 -1.19
CA LEU A 286 -1.84 -12.95 -2.17
C LEU A 286 -2.12 -11.51 -1.71
N SER A 287 -1.15 -10.65 -1.96
CA SER A 287 -1.30 -9.21 -1.80
C SER A 287 -1.08 -8.55 -3.15
N LEU A 288 -2.05 -7.76 -3.61
CA LEU A 288 -1.90 -6.90 -4.79
C LEU A 288 -1.80 -5.45 -4.32
N GLY A 289 -0.80 -4.74 -4.84
CA GLY A 289 -0.48 -3.36 -4.47
C GLY A 289 -0.06 -2.56 -5.70
N ALA A 290 -0.76 -1.46 -5.98
CA ALA A 290 -0.31 -0.45 -6.94
C ALA A 290 0.89 0.35 -6.39
N PRO A 291 1.67 1.08 -7.23
CA PRO A 291 2.74 1.94 -6.76
C PRO A 291 2.29 2.92 -5.68
N GLY A 292 3.07 3.04 -4.59
CA GLY A 292 2.76 3.92 -3.46
C GLY A 292 1.76 3.34 -2.45
N CYS A 293 1.31 2.10 -2.64
CA CYS A 293 0.58 1.38 -1.60
C CYS A 293 1.47 1.09 -0.39
N ILE A 294 0.94 1.34 0.81
CA ILE A 294 1.67 1.21 2.08
C ILE A 294 0.86 0.30 3.00
N SER A 295 1.55 -0.68 3.57
CA SER A 295 1.03 -1.41 4.74
C SER A 295 1.62 -0.76 5.99
N ARG A 296 0.79 -0.59 7.02
CA ARG A 296 1.23 -0.12 8.33
C ARG A 296 2.27 -1.08 8.90
N LEU A 297 3.09 -0.56 9.81
CA LEU A 297 3.94 -1.40 10.63
C LEU A 297 3.04 -2.29 11.50
N HIS A 298 3.24 -3.59 11.43
CA HIS A 298 2.39 -4.58 12.09
C HIS A 298 3.17 -5.85 12.41
N VAL A 299 2.60 -6.68 13.27
CA VAL A 299 3.07 -8.04 13.54
C VAL A 299 2.12 -9.02 12.86
N THR A 300 2.66 -9.95 12.07
CA THR A 300 1.84 -11.02 11.47
C THR A 300 1.37 -11.99 12.56
N ASN A 301 0.09 -12.39 12.50
CA ASN A 301 -0.60 -13.12 13.57
C ASN A 301 0.14 -14.36 14.10
N ASN A 302 -0.04 -14.61 15.40
CA ASN A 302 0.34 -15.83 16.14
C ASN A 302 1.84 -16.13 16.27
N GLY A 303 2.73 -15.13 16.10
CA GLY A 303 4.17 -15.37 16.10
C GLY A 303 4.61 -16.36 15.02
N ALA A 304 3.76 -16.56 14.00
CA ALA A 304 4.03 -17.47 12.92
C ALA A 304 5.16 -16.91 12.05
N HIS A 305 6.01 -17.81 11.56
CA HIS A 305 6.94 -17.47 10.51
C HIS A 305 6.15 -17.13 9.24
N THR A 306 6.44 -15.97 8.65
CA THR A 306 5.83 -15.55 7.39
C THR A 306 6.86 -15.68 6.26
N TRP A 307 6.45 -16.30 5.15
CA TRP A 307 7.25 -16.38 3.94
C TRP A 307 6.63 -15.51 2.86
N TYR A 308 7.33 -14.43 2.50
CA TYR A 308 6.94 -13.58 1.39
C TYR A 308 7.65 -14.03 0.12
N THR A 309 6.86 -14.30 -0.93
CA THR A 309 7.41 -14.53 -2.27
C THR A 309 6.95 -13.41 -3.20
N GLN A 310 7.90 -12.63 -3.74
CA GLN A 310 7.61 -11.61 -4.73
C GLN A 310 7.41 -12.26 -6.10
N ILE A 311 6.22 -12.11 -6.69
CA ILE A 311 5.91 -12.61 -8.03
C ILE A 311 6.23 -11.55 -9.09
N GLU A 312 5.70 -10.34 -8.91
CA GLU A 312 5.78 -9.25 -9.89
C GLU A 312 6.03 -7.92 -9.16
N GLY A 313 6.87 -7.04 -9.71
CA GLY A 313 7.17 -5.73 -9.12
C GLY A 313 8.20 -5.78 -7.97
N ARG A 314 8.20 -4.72 -7.16
CA ARG A 314 9.14 -4.55 -6.03
C ARG A 314 8.38 -4.09 -4.79
N ARG A 315 8.83 -4.57 -3.62
CA ARG A 315 8.29 -4.19 -2.31
C ARG A 315 9.44 -3.83 -1.38
N LEU A 316 9.28 -2.72 -0.67
CA LEU A 316 10.19 -2.30 0.40
C LEU A 316 9.64 -2.79 1.74
N PHE A 317 10.53 -3.33 2.57
CA PHE A 317 10.20 -3.77 3.93
C PHE A 317 11.01 -2.96 4.94
N PHE A 318 10.34 -2.49 5.99
CA PHE A 318 10.97 -2.01 7.20
C PHE A 318 10.69 -3.03 8.28
N LEU A 319 11.72 -3.75 8.70
CA LEU A 319 11.61 -4.85 9.65
C LEU A 319 12.22 -4.42 10.98
N PHE A 320 11.53 -4.75 12.07
CA PHE A 320 12.01 -4.51 13.42
C PHE A 320 12.00 -5.83 14.16
N ALA A 321 13.06 -6.07 14.94
CA ALA A 321 13.13 -7.29 15.75
C ALA A 321 12.01 -7.28 16.80
N PRO A 322 11.46 -8.43 17.22
CA PRO A 322 10.43 -8.48 18.28
C PRO A 322 10.85 -7.80 19.60
N GLN A 323 12.15 -7.72 19.88
CA GLN A 323 12.67 -7.01 21.07
C GLN A 323 12.44 -5.49 21.00
N GLN A 324 12.14 -4.95 19.82
CA GLN A 324 11.86 -3.53 19.60
C GLN A 324 10.39 -3.17 19.83
N THR A 325 9.48 -4.13 20.04
CA THR A 325 8.03 -3.88 20.17
C THR A 325 7.70 -2.76 21.18
N GLY A 326 8.37 -2.71 22.33
CA GLY A 326 8.19 -1.65 23.33
C GLY A 326 8.55 -0.24 22.85
N ASN A 327 9.32 -0.12 21.77
CA ASN A 327 9.67 1.15 21.12
C ASN A 327 8.74 1.51 19.95
N LEU A 328 7.84 0.61 19.54
CA LEU A 328 7.02 0.75 18.34
C LEU A 328 5.57 1.18 18.62
N ASN A 329 5.21 1.46 19.88
CA ASN A 329 3.83 1.82 20.26
C ASN A 329 2.79 0.84 19.66
N GLU A 330 2.96 -0.45 19.97
CA GLU A 330 2.06 -1.50 19.50
C GLU A 330 0.64 -1.30 20.06
N GLU A 331 -0.33 -1.36 19.17
CA GLU A 331 -1.74 -1.54 19.45
C GLU A 331 -2.05 -3.01 19.20
N GLU A 332 -2.31 -3.74 20.28
CA GLU A 332 -2.49 -5.19 20.24
C GLU A 332 -3.73 -5.55 19.43
N GLY A 333 -3.55 -6.48 18.49
CA GLY A 333 -4.65 -7.06 17.74
C GLY A 333 -5.53 -7.96 18.60
N GLY A 334 -6.64 -8.44 18.02
CA GLY A 334 -7.58 -9.27 18.74
C GLY A 334 -8.28 -10.29 17.86
N PRO A 335 -8.93 -11.31 18.46
CA PRO A 335 -9.76 -12.25 17.72
C PRO A 335 -10.82 -11.52 16.89
N VAL A 336 -11.01 -11.94 15.65
CA VAL A 336 -12.10 -11.43 14.79
C VAL A 336 -12.95 -12.57 14.26
N ASP A 337 -14.26 -12.37 14.20
CA ASP A 337 -15.26 -13.33 13.71
C ASP A 337 -15.16 -13.65 12.20
N HIS A 338 -14.05 -13.29 11.55
CA HIS A 338 -13.82 -13.50 10.13
C HIS A 338 -12.88 -14.68 9.86
N LEU A 339 -12.82 -15.13 8.60
CA LEU A 339 -12.02 -16.27 8.13
C LEU A 339 -10.53 -16.23 8.53
N GLU A 340 -10.01 -15.05 8.89
CA GLU A 340 -8.63 -14.83 9.33
C GLU A 340 -8.41 -15.07 10.84
N GLY A 341 -9.48 -15.20 11.64
CA GLY A 341 -9.47 -15.56 13.07
C GLY A 341 -8.85 -14.53 14.02
N TYR A 342 -8.06 -13.57 13.54
CA TYR A 342 -7.35 -12.59 14.35
C TYR A 342 -6.98 -11.33 13.53
N ALA A 343 -7.21 -10.13 14.07
CA ALA A 343 -6.71 -8.88 13.51
C ALA A 343 -5.25 -8.69 13.92
N ALA A 344 -4.39 -8.27 12.98
CA ALA A 344 -2.97 -8.06 13.27
C ALA A 344 -2.77 -6.92 14.28
N SER A 345 -1.81 -7.07 15.18
CA SER A 345 -1.30 -5.95 15.97
C SER A 345 -0.64 -4.93 15.04
N VAL A 346 -0.93 -3.66 15.24
CA VAL A 346 -0.41 -2.57 14.40
C VAL A 346 0.34 -1.55 15.25
N SER A 347 1.19 -0.76 14.61
CA SER A 347 1.83 0.40 15.23
C SER A 347 1.17 1.67 14.72
N SER A 348 0.87 2.60 15.63
CA SER A 348 0.47 3.97 15.26
C SER A 348 1.65 4.91 14.99
N VAL A 349 2.88 4.39 14.98
CA VAL A 349 4.06 5.17 14.61
C VAL A 349 4.11 5.36 13.10
N ASP A 350 4.13 6.63 12.69
CA ASP A 350 4.59 7.03 11.36
C ASP A 350 6.12 6.83 11.28
N ILE A 351 6.57 5.78 10.60
CA ILE A 351 7.99 5.43 10.52
C ILE A 351 8.82 6.46 9.73
N PHE A 352 8.20 7.29 8.89
CA PHE A 352 8.91 8.30 8.11
C PHE A 352 9.01 9.63 8.86
N PHE A 353 7.97 9.99 9.61
CA PHE A 353 7.93 11.22 10.40
C PHE A 353 7.36 10.96 11.82
N PRO A 354 8.10 10.22 12.67
CA PRO A 354 7.61 9.86 14.00
C PRO A 354 7.38 11.09 14.86
N ASN A 355 6.24 11.17 15.54
CA ASN A 355 5.96 12.25 16.48
C ASN A 355 6.78 12.05 17.77
N PRO A 356 7.78 12.90 18.08
CA PRO A 356 8.69 12.67 19.21
C PRO A 356 8.01 12.86 20.58
N LYS A 357 6.87 13.57 20.63
CA LYS A 357 6.10 13.74 21.87
C LYS A 357 5.21 12.53 22.14
N ARG A 358 4.53 12.02 21.11
CA ARG A 358 3.62 10.88 21.23
C ARG A 358 4.37 9.54 21.27
N HIS A 359 5.45 9.43 20.50
CA HIS A 359 6.21 8.19 20.28
C HIS A 359 7.68 8.37 20.67
N ALA A 360 7.94 8.93 21.86
CA ALA A 360 9.31 9.23 22.32
C ALA A 360 10.23 7.99 22.30
N ALA A 361 9.68 6.81 22.62
CA ALA A 361 10.42 5.55 22.62
C ALA A 361 10.92 5.11 21.23
N PHE A 362 10.27 5.56 20.14
CA PHE A 362 10.65 5.20 18.78
C PHE A 362 12.06 5.69 18.40
N SER A 363 12.57 6.74 19.05
CA SER A 363 13.96 7.19 18.90
C SER A 363 15.00 6.12 19.27
N LYS A 364 14.60 5.09 20.02
CA LYS A 364 15.43 3.94 20.40
C LYS A 364 15.22 2.73 19.48
N ALA A 365 14.23 2.76 18.60
CA ALA A 365 13.92 1.67 17.69
C ALA A 365 15.02 1.54 16.63
N GLN A 366 15.40 0.29 16.33
CA GLN A 366 16.37 -0.02 15.28
C GLN A 366 15.74 -0.99 14.28
N ALA A 367 15.66 -0.55 13.02
CA ALA A 367 15.28 -1.41 11.90
C ALA A 367 16.42 -2.38 11.56
N GLN A 368 16.07 -3.57 11.07
CA GLN A 368 16.97 -4.68 10.70
C GLN A 368 17.35 -4.70 9.23
#